data_AF-A0A239BHV3-F1
#
_entry.id   AF-A0A239BHV3-F1
#
_cell.length_a   1.000
_cell.length_b   1.000
_cell.length_c   1.000
_cell.angle_alpha   90.00
_cell.angle_beta   90.00
_cell.angle_gamma   90.00
#
_symmetry.space_group_name_H-M   'P 1'
#
loop_
_entity.id
_entity.type
_entity.pdbx_description
1 polymer ?
#
loop_
_entity_poly.entity_id
_entity_poly.type
_entity_poly.pdbx_seq_one_letter_code
_entity_poly.pdbx_strand_id
1 'polypeptide(L)'
;MSETTDWVEQARRLVAGLGQGGLGEGGLGRVWAEVRADGHLPGGDCRWCPVCQFAAVARRPEVTEALADALVGAATALRALAAAAAESAAREDAAAPQEAPEEPVAPPPAPVQHIEIG
;
A
#
# COMPACT_ATOMS: atom_id res chain seq x y z
N MET A 1 -21.32 12.55 -5.05
CA MET A 1 -20.30 11.80 -4.28
C MET A 1 -20.28 10.29 -4.62
N SER A 2 -20.94 9.85 -5.69
CA SER A 2 -21.10 8.42 -6.02
C SER A 2 -19.94 7.88 -6.87
N GLU A 3 -19.51 8.63 -7.89
CA GLU A 3 -18.45 8.20 -8.83
C GLU A 3 -17.11 7.90 -8.14
N THR A 4 -16.73 8.68 -7.12
CA THR A 4 -15.47 8.47 -6.36
C THR A 4 -15.51 7.15 -5.59
N THR A 5 -16.68 6.75 -5.07
CA THR A 5 -16.86 5.51 -4.31
C THR A 5 -16.90 4.29 -5.24
N ASP A 6 -17.51 4.44 -6.42
CA ASP A 6 -17.63 3.36 -7.42
C ASP A 6 -16.27 2.95 -7.99
N TRP A 7 -15.39 3.93 -8.27
CA TRP A 7 -14.02 3.67 -8.72
C TRP A 7 -13.18 2.95 -7.65
N VAL A 8 -13.30 3.34 -6.37
CA VAL A 8 -12.56 2.71 -5.27
C VAL A 8 -12.99 1.25 -5.09
N GLU A 9 -14.29 0.98 -5.21
CA GLU A 9 -14.83 -0.37 -5.13
C GLU A 9 -14.40 -1.22 -6.35
N GLN A 10 -14.34 -0.62 -7.54
CA GLN A 10 -13.83 -1.26 -8.74
C GLN A 10 -12.34 -1.62 -8.61
N ALA A 11 -11.52 -0.71 -8.06
CA ALA A 11 -10.11 -0.96 -7.77
C ALA A 11 -9.92 -2.06 -6.73
N ARG A 12 -10.75 -2.07 -5.67
CA ARG A 12 -10.71 -3.10 -4.62
C ARG A 12 -11.03 -4.49 -5.16
N ARG A 13 -12.01 -4.61 -6.06
CA ARG A 13 -12.35 -5.87 -6.74
C ARG A 13 -11.26 -6.35 -7.69
N LEU A 14 -10.60 -5.44 -8.40
CA LEU A 14 -9.43 -5.76 -9.24
C LEU A 14 -8.27 -6.31 -8.41
N VAL A 15 -7.94 -5.67 -7.29
CA VAL A 15 -6.88 -6.11 -6.37
C VAL A 15 -7.21 -7.47 -5.74
N ALA A 16 -8.46 -7.66 -5.30
CA ALA A 16 -8.92 -8.94 -4.78
C ALA A 16 -8.80 -10.06 -5.83
N GLY A 17 -9.23 -9.79 -7.07
CA GLY A 17 -9.12 -10.72 -8.20
C GLY A 17 -7.67 -11.10 -8.55
N LEU A 18 -6.73 -10.15 -8.44
CA LEU A 18 -5.29 -10.42 -8.63
C LEU A 18 -4.72 -11.33 -7.54
N GLY A 19 -5.12 -11.12 -6.27
CA GLY A 19 -4.71 -11.96 -5.14
C GLY A 19 -5.23 -13.40 -5.26
N GLN A 20 -6.41 -13.58 -5.86
CA GLN A 20 -7.04 -14.88 -6.08
C GLN A 20 -6.51 -15.61 -7.33
N GLY A 21 -6.07 -14.87 -8.36
CA GLY A 21 -5.71 -15.44 -9.66
C GLY A 21 -4.22 -15.58 -9.95
N GLY A 22 -3.32 -14.87 -9.26
CA GLY A 22 -1.92 -14.78 -9.72
C GLY A 22 -0.82 -14.87 -8.66
N LEU A 23 -1.06 -14.43 -7.42
CA LEU A 23 0.03 -14.21 -6.45
C LEU A 23 -0.28 -14.67 -5.01
N GLY A 24 -1.47 -15.20 -4.74
CA GLY A 24 -1.80 -15.77 -3.45
C GLY A 24 -1.01 -17.06 -3.20
N GLU A 25 -0.21 -17.06 -2.12
CA GLU A 25 0.45 -18.09 -1.26
C GLU A 25 0.61 -19.56 -1.68
N GLY A 26 0.23 -19.95 -2.89
CA GLY A 26 0.26 -21.32 -3.38
C GLY A 26 0.09 -21.46 -4.89
N GLY A 27 -0.42 -20.44 -5.61
CA GLY A 27 -0.62 -20.54 -7.07
C GLY A 27 0.70 -20.64 -7.84
N LEU A 28 1.60 -19.67 -7.63
CA LEU A 28 2.95 -19.74 -8.18
C LEU A 28 3.79 -20.76 -7.39
N GLY A 29 3.79 -20.72 -6.05
CA GLY A 29 4.59 -21.64 -5.24
C GLY A 29 4.41 -23.12 -5.60
N ARG A 30 3.18 -23.57 -5.89
CA ARG A 30 2.88 -24.95 -6.30
C ARG A 30 3.29 -25.24 -7.75
N VAL A 31 3.05 -24.31 -8.68
CA VAL A 31 3.52 -24.44 -10.08
C VAL A 31 5.05 -24.51 -10.15
N TRP A 32 5.75 -23.72 -9.34
CA TRP A 32 7.21 -23.73 -9.26
C TRP A 32 7.76 -24.96 -8.52
N ALA A 33 7.01 -25.51 -7.55
CA ALA A 33 7.36 -26.74 -6.86
C ALA A 33 7.18 -27.99 -7.75
N GLU A 34 6.11 -28.03 -8.56
CA GLU A 34 5.81 -29.13 -9.49
C GLU A 34 6.82 -29.17 -10.65
N VAL A 35 7.24 -28.00 -11.15
CA VAL A 35 8.31 -27.86 -12.15
C VAL A 35 9.68 -28.27 -11.61
N ARG A 36 9.91 -28.26 -10.30
CA ARG A 36 11.18 -28.68 -9.69
C ARG A 36 11.32 -30.20 -9.59
N ALA A 37 10.22 -30.95 -9.68
CA ALA A 37 10.21 -32.41 -9.52
C ALA A 37 10.54 -33.16 -10.83
N ASP A 38 10.24 -32.57 -11.99
CA ASP A 38 10.50 -33.18 -13.30
C ASP A 38 11.80 -32.63 -13.93
N GLY A 39 12.93 -33.26 -13.64
CA GLY A 39 14.08 -33.37 -14.55
C GLY A 39 14.67 -32.08 -15.17
N HIS A 40 14.42 -30.90 -14.60
CA HIS A 40 14.96 -29.65 -15.12
C HIS A 40 16.45 -29.52 -14.75
N LEU A 41 17.33 -29.59 -15.76
CA LEU A 41 18.72 -29.16 -15.56
C LEU A 41 18.77 -27.64 -15.36
N PRO A 42 19.37 -27.13 -14.27
CA PRO A 42 19.59 -25.70 -14.09
C PRO A 42 20.44 -25.15 -15.26
N GLY A 43 19.85 -24.27 -16.06
CA GLY A 43 20.53 -23.65 -17.22
C GLY A 43 20.21 -24.27 -18.59
N GLY A 44 19.33 -25.27 -18.67
CA GLY A 44 18.84 -25.79 -19.95
C GLY A 44 17.56 -25.07 -20.43
N ASP A 45 17.60 -24.48 -21.63
CA ASP A 45 16.43 -23.90 -22.28
C ASP A 45 15.51 -25.00 -22.83
N CYS A 46 14.66 -25.55 -21.96
CA CYS A 46 13.61 -26.48 -22.37
C CYS A 46 12.55 -25.71 -23.19
N ARG A 47 12.59 -25.87 -24.51
CA ARG A 47 11.65 -25.24 -25.47
C ARG A 47 10.19 -25.72 -25.36
N TRP A 48 9.89 -26.76 -24.59
CA TRP A 48 8.55 -27.32 -24.41
C TRP A 48 7.93 -27.02 -23.04
N CYS A 49 8.72 -26.52 -22.08
CA CYS A 49 8.21 -26.18 -20.74
C CYS A 49 7.69 -24.73 -20.73
N PRO A 50 6.39 -24.49 -20.42
CA PRO A 50 5.83 -23.14 -20.38
C PRO A 50 6.58 -22.22 -19.40
N VAL A 51 7.06 -22.75 -18.27
CA VAL A 51 7.80 -21.95 -17.28
C VAL A 51 9.15 -21.49 -17.82
N CYS A 52 9.89 -22.34 -18.54
CA CYS A 52 11.14 -21.93 -19.20
C CYS A 52 10.89 -20.87 -20.29
N GLN A 53 9.79 -20.99 -21.04
CA GLN A 53 9.40 -20.00 -22.04
C GLN A 53 9.09 -18.64 -21.39
N PHE A 54 8.31 -18.62 -20.30
CA PHE A 54 8.04 -17.39 -19.54
C PHE A 54 9.31 -16.81 -18.92
N ALA A 55 10.15 -17.65 -18.31
CA ALA A 55 11.41 -17.22 -17.72
C ALA A 55 12.40 -16.68 -18.77
N ALA A 56 12.34 -17.17 -20.02
CA ALA A 56 13.12 -16.62 -21.12
C ALA A 56 12.64 -15.22 -21.51
N VAL A 57 11.31 -15.00 -21.58
CA VAL A 57 10.74 -13.68 -21.84
C VAL A 57 11.04 -12.70 -20.71
N ALA A 58 10.88 -13.12 -19.46
CA ALA A 58 11.14 -12.27 -18.30
C ALA A 58 12.63 -11.88 -18.16
N ARG A 59 13.55 -12.74 -18.64
CA ARG A 59 15.00 -12.46 -18.64
C ARG A 59 15.45 -11.56 -19.80
N ARG A 60 14.54 -11.19 -20.71
CA ARG A 60 14.87 -10.23 -21.75
C ARG A 60 15.11 -8.85 -21.14
N PRO A 61 16.20 -8.18 -21.49
CA PRO A 61 16.50 -6.86 -20.95
C PRO A 61 15.38 -5.86 -21.31
N GLU A 62 14.82 -5.94 -22.51
CA GLU A 62 13.75 -5.04 -22.94
C GLU A 62 12.48 -5.15 -22.08
N VAL A 63 12.16 -6.37 -21.60
CA VAL A 63 11.00 -6.61 -20.73
C VAL A 63 11.27 -6.11 -19.33
N THR A 64 12.49 -6.30 -18.83
CA THR A 64 12.90 -5.85 -17.51
C THR A 64 12.94 -4.32 -17.44
N GLU A 65 13.45 -3.66 -18.49
CA GLU A 65 13.46 -2.20 -18.62
C GLU A 65 12.05 -1.63 -18.71
N ALA A 66 11.19 -2.17 -19.57
CA ALA A 66 9.80 -1.73 -19.67
C ALA A 66 9.03 -1.91 -18.36
N LEU A 67 9.30 -2.99 -17.61
CA LEU A 67 8.73 -3.20 -16.28
C LEU A 67 9.22 -2.17 -15.27
N ALA A 68 10.53 -1.85 -15.28
CA ALA A 68 11.10 -0.83 -14.42
C ALA A 68 10.47 0.55 -14.69
N ASP A 69 10.35 0.93 -15.96
CA ASP A 69 9.72 2.19 -16.37
C ASP A 69 8.24 2.25 -15.93
N ALA A 70 7.50 1.15 -16.11
CA ALA A 70 6.12 1.05 -15.65
C ALA A 70 6.00 1.22 -14.12
N LEU A 71 6.91 0.60 -13.35
CA LEU A 71 6.95 0.73 -11.89
C LEU A 71 7.32 2.14 -11.44
N VAL A 72 8.25 2.80 -12.14
CA VAL A 72 8.59 4.20 -11.91
C VAL A 72 7.36 5.09 -12.17
N GLY A 73 6.69 4.88 -13.30
CA GLY A 73 5.44 5.57 -13.63
C GLY A 73 4.38 5.39 -12.55
N ALA A 74 4.14 4.16 -12.10
CA ALA A 74 3.20 3.86 -11.03
C ALA A 74 3.59 4.56 -9.71
N ALA A 75 4.87 4.53 -9.33
CA ALA A 75 5.35 5.21 -8.13
C ALA A 75 5.18 6.74 -8.22
N THR A 76 5.38 7.34 -9.40
CA THR A 76 5.13 8.78 -9.60
C THR A 76 3.64 9.13 -9.47
N ALA A 77 2.75 8.32 -10.04
CA ALA A 77 1.31 8.51 -9.93
C ALA A 77 0.83 8.39 -8.48
N LEU A 78 1.33 7.40 -7.73
CA LEU A 78 1.01 7.22 -6.30
C LEU A 78 1.47 8.42 -5.46
N ARG A 79 2.66 8.98 -5.73
CA ARG A 79 3.12 10.19 -5.03
C ARG A 79 2.25 11.40 -5.35
N ALA A 80 1.81 11.56 -6.60
CA ALA A 80 0.91 12.65 -6.98
C ALA A 80 -0.45 12.53 -6.28
N LEU A 81 -1.01 11.33 -6.20
CA LEU A 81 -2.25 11.05 -5.45
C LEU A 81 -2.07 11.34 -3.95
N ALA A 82 -0.96 10.92 -3.35
CA ALA A 82 -0.66 11.19 -1.95
C ALA A 82 -0.52 12.71 -1.67
N ALA A 83 0.14 13.45 -2.57
CA ALA A 83 0.27 14.90 -2.44
C ALA A 83 -1.10 15.61 -2.54
N ALA A 84 -1.94 15.20 -3.50
CA ALA A 84 -3.30 15.74 -3.64
C ALA A 84 -4.15 15.48 -2.40
N ALA A 85 -4.06 14.28 -1.81
CA ALA A 85 -4.77 13.92 -0.58
C ALA A 85 -4.29 14.75 0.63
N ALA A 86 -2.99 15.01 0.74
CA ALA A 86 -2.44 15.87 1.79
C ALA A 86 -2.91 17.32 1.64
N GLU A 87 -3.00 17.83 0.42
CA GLU A 87 -3.48 19.18 0.14
C GLU A 87 -4.97 19.34 0.42
N SER A 88 -5.80 18.32 0.19
CA SER A 88 -7.21 18.32 0.60
C SER A 88 -7.35 18.32 2.13
N ALA A 89 -6.58 17.50 2.84
CA ALA A 89 -6.62 17.45 4.31
C ALA A 89 -6.21 18.79 4.93
N ALA A 90 -5.15 19.43 4.41
CA ALA A 90 -4.70 20.74 4.88
C ALA A 90 -5.75 21.85 4.66
N ARG A 91 -6.57 21.77 3.60
CA ARG A 91 -7.68 22.71 3.36
C ARG A 91 -8.84 22.48 4.32
N GLU A 92 -9.12 21.23 4.68
CA GLU A 92 -10.14 20.89 5.68
C GLU A 92 -9.72 21.35 7.09
N ASP A 93 -8.46 21.16 7.48
CA ASP A 93 -7.92 21.64 8.75
C ASP A 93 -7.91 23.17 8.84
N ALA A 94 -7.62 23.88 7.73
CA ALA A 94 -7.66 25.34 7.70
C ALA A 94 -9.09 25.92 7.75
N ALA A 95 -10.11 25.12 7.47
CA ALA A 95 -11.51 25.50 7.57
C ALA A 95 -12.13 25.18 8.95
N ALA A 96 -11.42 24.46 9.81
CA ALA A 96 -11.82 24.24 11.19
C ALA A 96 -11.72 25.57 11.98
N PRO A 97 -12.76 25.96 12.73
CA PRO A 97 -12.66 27.10 13.65
C PRO A 97 -11.49 26.87 14.62
N GLN A 98 -10.53 27.78 14.64
CA GLN A 98 -9.49 27.79 15.66
C GLN A 98 -10.16 28.05 17.02
N GLU A 99 -10.34 26.98 17.80
CA GLU A 99 -10.68 27.10 19.21
C GLU A 99 -9.53 27.86 19.88
N ALA A 100 -9.86 29.02 20.45
CA ALA A 100 -8.89 29.87 21.13
C ALA A 100 -8.18 29.07 22.24
N PRO A 101 -6.88 29.32 22.51
CA PRO A 101 -6.19 28.67 23.62
C PRO A 101 -6.96 28.94 24.91
N GLU A 102 -7.52 27.89 25.50
CA GLU A 102 -8.12 27.94 26.83
C GLU A 102 -7.01 28.32 27.82
N GLU A 103 -7.13 29.53 28.36
CA GLU A 103 -6.26 30.04 29.40
C GLU A 103 -6.31 29.07 30.59
N PRO A 104 -5.17 28.53 31.08
CA PRO A 104 -5.19 27.54 32.15
C PRO A 104 -5.73 28.19 33.43
N VAL A 105 -6.98 27.88 33.76
CA VAL A 105 -7.60 28.25 35.04
C VAL A 105 -6.76 27.64 36.15
N ALA A 106 -6.11 28.51 36.93
CA ALA A 106 -5.32 28.09 38.08
C ALA A 106 -6.21 27.30 39.07
N PRO A 107 -5.74 26.15 39.59
CA PRO A 107 -6.51 25.37 40.54
C PRO A 107 -6.81 26.20 41.80
N PRO A 108 -8.00 26.05 42.41
CA PRO A 108 -8.34 26.77 43.62
C PRO A 108 -7.36 26.41 44.75
N PRO A 109 -6.99 27.36 45.62
CA PRO A 109 -6.06 27.10 46.71
C PRO A 109 -6.62 26.01 47.64
N ALA A 110 -5.75 25.09 48.06
CA ALA A 110 -6.13 24.00 48.95
C ALA A 110 -6.65 24.55 50.31
N PRO A 111 -7.72 23.95 50.87
CA PRO A 111 -8.27 24.39 52.15
C PRO A 111 -7.28 24.13 53.28
N VAL A 112 -6.90 25.18 54.00
CA VAL A 112 -6.03 25.10 55.18
C VAL A 112 -6.90 24.92 56.42
N GLN A 113 -6.66 23.85 57.19
CA GLN A 113 -7.36 23.57 58.44
C GLN A 113 -6.73 24.37 59.57
N HIS A 114 -7.51 25.23 60.22
CA HIS A 114 -7.09 25.94 61.43
C HIS A 114 -7.44 25.11 62.66
N ILE A 115 -6.45 24.82 63.51
CA ILE A 115 -6.66 24.21 64.82
C ILE A 115 -6.43 25.30 65.86
N GLU A 116 -7.46 25.62 66.64
CA GLU A 116 -7.31 26.52 67.79
C GLU A 116 -6.60 25.78 68.93
N ILE A 117 -5.50 26.34 69.42
CA ILE A 117 -4.80 25.84 70.60
C ILE A 117 -5.30 26.66 71.79
N GLY A 118 -6.07 26.00 72.65
CA GLY A 118 -6.49 26.50 73.97
C GLY A 118 -5.62 25.95 75.09
#